data_AF-R9P9B4-F1
#
_entry.id   AF-R9P9B4-F1
#
_cell.length_a   1.000
_cell.length_b   1.000
_cell.length_c   1.000
_cell.angle_alpha   90.00
_cell.angle_beta   90.00
_cell.angle_gamma   90.00
#
_symmetry.space_group_name_H-M   'P 1'
#
loop_
_entity.id
_entity.type
_entity.pdbx_description
1 polymer ?
#
loop_
_entity_poly.entity_id
_entity_poly.type
_entity_poly.pdbx_seq_one_letter_code
_entity_poly.pdbx_strand_id
1 'polypeptide(L)'
;MMVSLLLPASWTLQCRSGLFHLVCLLLTALLAFASTTPAVYETDEYIRIQPELASITQKLTNRTVLAYITPWNARGIDVVDEYAEKIDMVSPVWYTVLVDREVVSKGGGNATYVLSGGPPSEKEREWVESKLKNRESRVKIVPRFYLDSWQQNDYADLLSSPSNWNRLSQLITTEVSTKGYHGIVFESAATHLLFEPISLLSSSLKTTDKSLTVVLPPLRTQYSLNGIKLDRMQQSQNTMIKQSIPQLAAVVDYFSIMTYDMSGAGGRASKMEGKDFGKESPLRGAKRGTLREAGPNTSGKWIGENVRLIAEATRDASRAREERRRKQKAEAEAEAELNKEAGEGGDEEVERLKDPSSPFAYDEFGGEEVLDEASVDSQTEERDGEKAPAEQQAEAEQPEDSLSLIKGKLLMGMPMYGYRYPIFWIDKTTGQGIIVSPPLNPDEGKELFSRTSSSSLLPFLRGPAEAVTMDAILTILSDHDGVIIDPKDDGEGWFDYTETVTSESAKGKESQGLKPGDEIYWRMYLPLPSTTQTRLEALEGDNEDVGAGVSLWELGQANGMLLHAL
;
A
#
# COMPACT_ATOMS: atom_id res chain seq x y z
N MET A 1 -15.29 -53.48 12.76
CA MET A 1 -16.74 -53.78 12.71
C MET A 1 -17.45 -52.53 12.23
N MET A 2 -18.19 -52.60 11.12
CA MET A 2 -19.06 -51.48 10.72
C MET A 2 -20.31 -51.44 11.61
N VAL A 3 -20.63 -50.27 12.17
CA VAL A 3 -21.89 -50.05 12.89
C VAL A 3 -22.85 -49.34 11.95
N SER A 4 -23.78 -50.09 11.37
CA SER A 4 -24.85 -49.52 10.54
C SER A 4 -25.94 -48.89 11.44
N LEU A 5 -25.99 -47.56 11.46
CA LEU A 5 -27.10 -46.82 12.06
C LEU A 5 -28.37 -46.94 11.20
N LEU A 6 -29.24 -47.87 11.57
CA LEU A 6 -30.57 -48.03 10.97
C LEU A 6 -31.53 -46.93 11.46
N LEU A 7 -31.87 -46.00 10.57
CA LEU A 7 -32.96 -45.03 10.80
C LEU A 7 -34.32 -45.62 10.38
N PRO A 8 -35.40 -45.40 11.16
CA PRO A 8 -36.71 -46.02 10.89
C PRO A 8 -37.41 -45.48 9.63
N ALA A 9 -38.20 -46.33 8.99
CA ALA A 9 -38.72 -46.15 7.64
C ALA A 9 -39.94 -45.20 7.49
N SER A 10 -40.23 -44.34 8.47
CA SER A 10 -41.44 -43.49 8.51
C SER A 10 -41.20 -41.99 8.30
N TRP A 11 -40.02 -41.60 7.81
CA TRP A 11 -39.67 -40.19 7.56
C TRP A 11 -39.92 -39.80 6.10
N THR A 12 -40.76 -38.78 5.88
CA THR A 12 -41.09 -38.26 4.55
C THR A 12 -39.86 -37.66 3.86
N LEU A 13 -39.87 -37.62 2.52
CA LEU A 13 -38.76 -37.13 1.69
C LEU A 13 -38.27 -35.72 2.10
N GLN A 14 -39.21 -34.88 2.56
CA GLN A 14 -38.97 -33.50 2.97
C GLN A 14 -38.18 -33.41 4.28
N CYS A 15 -38.40 -34.32 5.24
CA CYS A 15 -37.57 -34.43 6.44
C CYS A 15 -36.15 -34.92 6.13
N ARG A 16 -35.98 -35.79 5.12
CA ARG A 16 -34.66 -36.26 4.67
C ARG A 16 -33.86 -35.13 4.01
N SER A 17 -34.49 -34.30 3.18
CA SER A 17 -33.86 -33.10 2.59
C SER A 17 -33.45 -32.09 3.68
N GLY A 18 -34.35 -31.78 4.63
CA GLY A 18 -34.06 -30.88 5.75
C GLY A 18 -32.90 -31.38 6.63
N LEU A 19 -32.84 -32.68 6.93
CA LEU A 19 -31.73 -33.27 7.67
C LEU A 19 -30.41 -33.23 6.89
N PHE A 20 -30.45 -33.45 5.57
CA PHE A 20 -29.27 -33.35 4.70
C PHE A 20 -28.75 -31.92 4.62
N HIS A 21 -29.62 -30.92 4.48
CA HIS A 21 -29.23 -29.51 4.53
C HIS A 21 -28.72 -29.09 5.91
N LEU A 22 -29.29 -29.60 7.02
CA LEU A 22 -28.78 -29.36 8.36
C LEU A 22 -27.40 -30.00 8.57
N VAL A 23 -27.18 -31.22 8.08
CA VAL A 23 -25.87 -31.90 8.13
C VAL A 23 -24.84 -31.20 7.24
N CYS A 24 -25.22 -30.72 6.05
CA CYS A 24 -24.33 -29.88 5.23
C CYS A 24 -24.04 -28.53 5.89
N LEU A 25 -25.01 -27.87 6.52
CA LEU A 25 -24.79 -26.64 7.31
C LEU A 25 -23.91 -26.87 8.54
N LEU A 26 -24.04 -28.02 9.20
CA LEU A 26 -23.16 -28.40 10.31
C LEU A 26 -21.76 -28.76 9.82
N LEU A 27 -21.62 -29.41 8.67
CA LEU A 27 -20.32 -29.70 8.04
C LEU A 27 -19.63 -28.42 7.53
N THR A 28 -20.36 -27.47 6.93
CA THR A 28 -19.79 -26.17 6.55
C THR A 28 -19.52 -25.29 7.77
N ALA A 29 -20.30 -25.38 8.84
CA ALA A 29 -19.99 -24.74 10.12
C ALA A 29 -18.77 -25.37 10.83
N LEU A 30 -18.59 -26.70 10.76
CA LEU A 30 -17.41 -27.40 11.27
C LEU A 30 -16.16 -27.08 10.45
N LEU A 31 -16.28 -26.94 9.12
CA LEU A 31 -15.19 -26.46 8.25
C LEU A 31 -14.90 -24.95 8.46
N ALA A 32 -15.91 -24.15 8.82
CA ALA A 32 -15.73 -22.76 9.24
C ALA A 32 -15.10 -22.60 10.65
N PHE A 33 -14.97 -23.70 11.40
CA PHE A 33 -14.15 -23.81 12.60
C PHE A 33 -13.01 -24.82 12.41
N ALA A 34 -12.34 -24.76 11.26
CA ALA A 34 -10.95 -25.16 11.17
C ALA A 34 -10.10 -24.24 12.05
N SER A 35 -10.09 -24.52 13.36
CA SER A 35 -9.03 -24.09 14.27
C SER A 35 -7.75 -24.73 13.76
N THR A 36 -7.02 -24.03 12.90
CA THR A 36 -5.67 -24.42 12.49
C THR A 36 -4.86 -24.63 13.77
N THR A 37 -4.41 -25.86 13.98
CA THR A 37 -3.56 -26.16 15.13
C THR A 37 -2.27 -25.37 14.95
N PRO A 38 -1.81 -24.61 15.95
CA PRO A 38 -0.59 -23.83 15.82
C PRO A 38 0.56 -24.78 15.48
N ALA A 39 1.40 -24.41 14.52
CA ALA A 39 2.70 -25.05 14.40
C ALA A 39 3.59 -24.43 15.47
N VAL A 40 4.44 -25.26 16.09
CA VAL A 40 5.39 -24.80 17.09
C VAL A 40 6.75 -25.36 16.71
N TYR A 41 7.71 -24.46 16.54
CA TYR A 41 9.05 -24.74 16.03
C TYR A 41 10.07 -24.48 17.13
N GLU A 42 11.03 -25.39 17.28
CA GLU A 42 12.19 -25.18 18.14
C GLU A 42 13.21 -24.27 17.42
N THR A 43 14.01 -23.52 18.20
CA THR A 43 15.10 -22.68 17.68
C THR A 43 16.00 -23.44 16.68
N ASP A 44 16.40 -24.66 17.05
CA ASP A 44 17.23 -25.58 16.26
C ASP A 44 16.60 -26.03 14.93
N GLU A 45 15.28 -26.00 14.80
CA GLU A 45 14.58 -26.30 13.55
C GLU A 45 14.61 -25.07 12.63
N TYR A 46 14.24 -23.90 13.16
CA TYR A 46 14.20 -22.65 12.42
C TYR A 46 15.60 -22.16 11.97
N ILE A 47 16.65 -22.45 12.73
CA ILE A 47 18.04 -22.19 12.34
C ILE A 47 18.55 -23.18 11.28
N ARG A 48 18.11 -24.44 11.33
CA ARG A 48 18.58 -25.49 10.40
C ARG A 48 18.09 -25.30 8.97
N ILE A 49 16.89 -24.75 8.78
CA ILE A 49 16.30 -24.53 7.44
C ILE A 49 16.88 -23.32 6.69
N GLN A 50 17.60 -22.39 7.35
CA GLN A 50 18.04 -21.16 6.67
C GLN A 50 19.09 -21.38 5.58
N PRO A 51 20.17 -22.16 5.80
CA PRO A 51 21.18 -22.40 4.77
C PRO A 51 20.59 -23.04 3.51
N GLU A 52 19.62 -23.94 3.67
CA GLU A 52 18.91 -24.57 2.55
C GLU A 52 18.08 -23.54 1.77
N LEU A 53 17.27 -22.74 2.45
CA LEU A 53 16.39 -21.74 1.82
C LEU A 53 17.16 -20.54 1.23
N ALA A 54 18.24 -20.10 1.87
CA ALA A 54 19.10 -19.03 1.38
C ALA A 54 19.88 -19.43 0.12
N SER A 55 20.15 -20.72 -0.09
CA SER A 55 20.81 -21.20 -1.32
C SER A 55 19.98 -21.01 -2.60
N ILE A 56 18.68 -20.73 -2.48
CA ILE A 56 17.77 -20.51 -3.59
C ILE A 56 17.91 -19.06 -4.08
N THR A 57 18.90 -18.80 -4.95
CA THR A 57 19.16 -17.47 -5.52
C THR A 57 18.36 -17.18 -6.80
N GLN A 58 17.92 -18.21 -7.52
CA GLN A 58 17.11 -18.08 -8.74
C GLN A 58 15.73 -17.47 -8.45
N LYS A 59 15.17 -16.72 -9.41
CA LYS A 59 13.81 -16.16 -9.31
C LYS A 59 12.74 -17.23 -9.50
N LEU A 60 11.84 -17.36 -8.52
CA LEU A 60 10.71 -18.31 -8.57
C LEU A 60 9.40 -17.65 -8.99
N THR A 61 9.26 -16.33 -8.84
CA THR A 61 8.06 -15.57 -9.19
C THR A 61 8.15 -14.88 -10.55
N ASN A 62 7.03 -14.78 -11.25
CA ASN A 62 6.88 -13.91 -12.43
C ASN A 62 6.61 -12.44 -12.05
N ARG A 63 6.33 -12.17 -10.78
CA ARG A 63 5.96 -10.85 -10.22
C ARG A 63 7.12 -9.86 -10.25
N THR A 64 6.80 -8.56 -10.31
CA THR A 64 7.80 -7.49 -10.22
C THR A 64 8.27 -7.31 -8.79
N VAL A 65 9.59 -7.26 -8.57
CA VAL A 65 10.22 -7.12 -7.24
C VAL A 65 10.99 -5.79 -7.17
N LEU A 66 10.53 -4.90 -6.30
CA LEU A 66 11.24 -3.69 -5.89
C LEU A 66 11.91 -3.90 -4.52
N ALA A 67 13.20 -3.61 -4.40
CA ALA A 67 13.92 -3.73 -3.14
C ALA A 67 14.42 -2.36 -2.66
N TYR A 68 14.14 -1.99 -1.41
CA TYR A 68 14.77 -0.82 -0.79
C TYR A 68 16.11 -1.20 -0.16
N ILE A 69 17.07 -0.27 -0.23
CA ILE A 69 18.33 -0.33 0.52
C ILE A 69 18.56 1.00 1.24
N THR A 70 18.97 0.92 2.50
CA THR A 70 19.13 2.09 3.39
C THR A 70 20.57 2.34 3.80
N PRO A 71 20.96 3.61 4.05
CA PRO A 71 22.34 3.96 4.40
C PRO A 71 22.75 3.51 5.81
N TRP A 72 21.79 3.20 6.70
CA TRP A 72 22.06 2.70 8.05
C TRP A 72 22.20 1.17 8.13
N ASN A 73 21.78 0.43 7.10
CA ASN A 73 21.96 -1.03 7.02
C ASN A 73 22.86 -1.40 5.82
N ALA A 74 24.17 -1.15 5.96
CA ALA A 74 25.14 -1.23 4.86
C ALA A 74 25.23 -2.59 4.13
N ARG A 75 24.72 -3.68 4.73
CA ARG A 75 24.59 -5.00 4.09
C ARG A 75 23.67 -5.00 2.86
N GLY A 76 22.79 -4.00 2.70
CA GLY A 76 21.77 -3.98 1.65
C GLY A 76 22.33 -4.15 0.22
N ILE A 77 23.47 -3.55 -0.10
CA ILE A 77 24.10 -3.72 -1.43
C ILE A 77 24.68 -5.13 -1.64
N ASP A 78 25.20 -5.74 -0.58
CA ASP A 78 25.77 -7.09 -0.65
C ASP A 78 24.64 -8.13 -0.86
N VAL A 79 23.47 -7.93 -0.22
CA VAL A 79 22.26 -8.74 -0.42
C VAL A 79 21.66 -8.54 -1.83
N VAL A 80 21.69 -7.33 -2.39
CA VAL A 80 21.28 -7.11 -3.79
C VAL A 80 22.16 -7.91 -4.75
N ASP A 81 23.47 -7.98 -4.50
CA ASP A 81 24.41 -8.70 -5.36
C ASP A 81 24.23 -10.22 -5.27
N GLU A 82 23.95 -10.75 -4.08
CA GLU A 82 23.68 -12.18 -3.83
C GLU A 82 22.35 -12.65 -4.48
N TYR A 83 21.31 -11.83 -4.42
CA TYR A 83 19.95 -12.17 -4.91
C TYR A 83 19.52 -11.40 -6.17
N ALA A 84 20.49 -10.97 -6.99
CA ALA A 84 20.28 -10.10 -8.14
C ALA A 84 19.29 -10.65 -9.19
N GLU A 85 19.14 -11.98 -9.31
CA GLU A 85 18.19 -12.58 -10.25
C GLU A 85 16.73 -12.38 -9.83
N LYS A 86 16.45 -12.35 -8.52
CA LYS A 86 15.11 -12.17 -7.95
C LYS A 86 14.60 -10.73 -8.07
N ILE A 87 15.52 -9.77 -8.12
CA ILE A 87 15.23 -8.34 -7.98
C ILE A 87 15.17 -7.67 -9.36
N ASP A 88 14.08 -6.97 -9.66
CA ASP A 88 13.94 -6.23 -10.92
C ASP A 88 14.32 -4.75 -10.77
N MET A 89 14.07 -4.19 -9.57
CA MET A 89 14.34 -2.79 -9.26
C MET A 89 14.92 -2.63 -7.85
N VAL A 90 15.90 -1.74 -7.68
CA VAL A 90 16.45 -1.35 -6.37
C VAL A 90 16.29 0.14 -6.16
N SER A 91 15.76 0.54 -5.00
CA SER A 91 15.58 1.93 -4.61
C SER A 91 16.49 2.29 -3.43
N PRO A 92 17.64 2.96 -3.69
CA PRO A 92 18.45 3.54 -2.65
C PRO A 92 17.73 4.68 -1.91
N VAL A 93 17.64 4.56 -0.59
CA VAL A 93 16.94 5.51 0.31
C VAL A 93 17.90 6.62 0.73
N TRP A 94 18.31 7.46 -0.24
CA TRP A 94 19.41 8.40 -0.05
C TRP A 94 19.08 9.88 -0.28
N TYR A 95 17.99 10.21 -0.97
CA TYR A 95 17.67 11.60 -1.32
C TYR A 95 16.46 12.13 -0.57
N THR A 96 16.59 13.36 -0.05
CA THR A 96 15.47 14.14 0.50
C THR A 96 15.36 15.48 -0.22
N VAL A 97 14.12 15.93 -0.43
CA VAL A 97 13.80 17.23 -1.00
C VAL A 97 13.26 18.12 0.10
N LEU A 98 13.98 19.18 0.41
CA LEU A 98 13.68 20.13 1.48
C LEU A 98 13.15 21.45 0.90
N VAL A 99 12.35 22.16 1.68
CA VAL A 99 11.93 23.54 1.38
C VAL A 99 12.93 24.52 1.99
N ASP A 100 13.53 25.39 1.16
CA ASP A 100 14.41 26.46 1.63
C ASP A 100 13.59 27.52 2.37
N ARG A 101 13.74 27.53 3.71
CA ARG A 101 13.04 28.46 4.59
C ARG A 101 13.63 29.87 4.55
N GLU A 102 14.92 30.01 4.24
CA GLU A 102 15.57 31.32 4.20
C GLU A 102 15.04 32.17 3.04
N VAL A 103 14.90 31.56 1.85
CA VAL A 103 14.37 32.26 0.67
C VAL A 103 12.91 32.65 0.87
N VAL A 104 12.08 31.74 1.41
CA VAL A 104 10.66 32.00 1.73
C VAL A 104 10.52 33.16 2.73
N SER A 105 11.39 33.25 3.75
CA SER A 105 11.34 34.33 4.74
C SER A 105 11.74 35.71 4.22
N LYS A 106 12.47 35.80 3.10
CA LYS A 106 13.01 37.05 2.53
C LYS A 106 12.08 37.71 1.50
N GLY A 107 10.81 37.28 1.42
CA GLY A 107 9.79 37.94 0.59
C GLY A 107 9.85 37.61 -0.91
N GLY A 108 10.74 36.71 -1.33
CA GLY A 108 10.64 36.07 -2.64
C GLY A 108 9.46 35.09 -2.61
N GLY A 109 8.29 35.50 -3.12
CA GLY A 109 7.02 34.77 -3.02
C GLY A 109 6.92 33.46 -3.82
N ASN A 110 8.01 32.69 -3.90
CA ASN A 110 8.13 31.44 -4.64
C ASN A 110 8.97 30.46 -3.80
N ALA A 111 8.43 29.27 -3.54
CA ALA A 111 9.16 28.22 -2.84
C ALA A 111 10.40 27.79 -3.64
N THR A 112 11.52 27.63 -2.93
CA THR A 112 12.76 27.07 -3.47
C THR A 112 12.97 25.70 -2.85
N TYR A 113 13.31 24.71 -3.67
CA TYR A 113 13.51 23.32 -3.24
C TYR A 113 14.99 22.97 -3.31
N VAL A 114 15.49 22.31 -2.27
CA VAL A 114 16.88 21.87 -2.15
C VAL A 114 16.92 20.35 -2.08
N LEU A 115 17.74 19.74 -2.93
CA LEU A 115 18.03 18.32 -2.87
C LEU A 115 19.17 18.08 -1.85
N SER A 116 18.96 17.13 -0.95
CA SER A 116 19.92 16.74 0.09
C SER A 116 20.18 15.23 0.03
N GLY A 117 21.35 14.81 0.51
CA GLY A 117 21.78 13.42 0.53
C GLY A 117 22.51 12.98 -0.75
N GLY A 118 22.26 11.73 -1.16
CA GLY A 118 23.04 11.02 -2.19
C GLY A 118 23.80 9.81 -1.60
N PRO A 119 24.63 9.10 -2.42
CA PRO A 119 25.36 7.91 -1.98
C PRO A 119 26.16 8.17 -0.68
N PRO A 120 25.95 7.37 0.39
CA PRO A 120 26.45 7.69 1.73
C PRO A 120 27.97 7.51 1.88
N SER A 121 28.59 6.65 1.07
CA SER A 121 30.04 6.53 0.98
C SER A 121 30.49 6.22 -0.45
N GLU A 122 31.81 6.17 -0.63
CA GLU A 122 32.44 5.82 -1.89
C GLU A 122 32.07 4.39 -2.35
N LYS A 123 31.91 3.43 -1.43
CA LYS A 123 31.50 2.04 -1.75
C LYS A 123 30.15 2.03 -2.48
N GLU A 124 29.16 2.74 -1.95
CA GLU A 124 27.82 2.82 -2.54
C GLU A 124 27.82 3.61 -3.86
N ARG A 125 28.64 4.67 -3.98
CA ARG A 125 28.80 5.44 -5.22
C ARG A 125 29.36 4.56 -6.34
N GLU A 126 30.46 3.86 -6.08
CA GLU A 126 31.11 2.96 -7.04
C GLU A 126 30.19 1.78 -7.39
N TRP A 127 29.50 1.20 -6.40
CA TRP A 127 28.53 0.14 -6.61
C TRP A 127 27.41 0.58 -7.56
N VAL A 128 26.76 1.71 -7.31
CA VAL A 128 25.73 2.26 -8.21
C VAL A 128 26.29 2.50 -9.61
N GLU A 129 27.45 3.15 -9.72
CA GLU A 129 28.06 3.39 -11.03
C GLU A 129 28.39 2.09 -11.78
N SER A 130 28.79 1.03 -11.08
CA SER A 130 29.01 -0.29 -11.70
C SER A 130 27.72 -0.89 -12.26
N LYS A 131 26.60 -0.80 -11.54
CA LYS A 131 25.28 -1.29 -11.98
C LYS A 131 24.72 -0.47 -13.13
N LEU A 132 24.92 0.85 -13.13
CA LEU A 132 24.47 1.74 -14.22
C LEU A 132 25.32 1.58 -15.50
N LYS A 133 26.61 1.26 -15.37
CA LYS A 133 27.51 1.02 -16.53
C LYS A 133 27.34 -0.38 -17.12
N ASN A 134 26.98 -1.37 -16.32
CA ASN A 134 26.82 -2.75 -16.76
C ASN A 134 25.48 -2.96 -17.51
N ARG A 135 25.54 -3.09 -18.83
CA ARG A 135 24.37 -3.38 -19.68
C ARG A 135 23.74 -4.76 -19.46
N GLU A 136 24.47 -5.68 -18.84
CA GLU A 136 23.98 -7.02 -18.44
C GLU A 136 23.33 -6.99 -17.05
N SER A 137 23.39 -5.86 -16.33
CA SER A 137 22.69 -5.70 -15.05
C SER A 137 21.18 -5.72 -15.27
N ARG A 138 20.54 -6.82 -14.87
CA ARG A 138 19.07 -6.96 -14.84
C ARG A 138 18.40 -5.92 -13.93
N VAL A 139 19.08 -5.54 -12.84
CA VAL A 139 18.55 -4.69 -11.77
C VAL A 139 18.54 -3.21 -12.19
N LYS A 140 17.36 -2.59 -12.20
CA LYS A 140 17.20 -1.15 -12.43
C LYS A 140 17.38 -0.36 -11.14
N ILE A 141 18.31 0.59 -11.12
CA ILE A 141 18.51 1.52 -9.98
C ILE A 141 17.53 2.71 -10.09
N VAL A 142 16.62 2.81 -9.11
CA VAL A 142 15.48 3.76 -9.05
C VAL A 142 15.39 4.45 -7.66
N PRO A 143 16.30 5.37 -7.31
CA PRO A 143 16.43 5.89 -5.95
C PRO A 143 15.20 6.66 -5.45
N ARG A 144 15.06 6.67 -4.12
CA ARG A 144 13.95 7.29 -3.42
C ARG A 144 14.21 8.77 -3.20
N PHE A 145 13.28 9.61 -3.66
CA PHE A 145 13.21 11.05 -3.36
C PHE A 145 12.04 11.29 -2.41
N TYR A 146 12.33 11.69 -1.17
CA TYR A 146 11.33 11.93 -0.13
C TYR A 146 11.14 13.42 0.16
N LEU A 147 9.88 13.89 0.20
CA LEU A 147 9.53 15.24 0.66
C LEU A 147 9.65 15.34 2.20
N ASP A 148 10.87 15.55 2.69
CA ASP A 148 11.20 15.47 4.11
C ASP A 148 10.91 16.78 4.88
N SER A 149 10.30 16.66 6.06
CA SER A 149 9.98 17.76 6.97
C SER A 149 9.05 18.84 6.37
N TRP A 150 8.32 18.51 5.30
CA TRP A 150 7.29 19.36 4.69
C TRP A 150 6.08 19.53 5.63
N GLN A 151 5.63 20.77 5.75
CA GLN A 151 4.50 21.21 6.55
C GLN A 151 3.26 21.45 5.66
N GLN A 152 2.08 21.61 6.28
CA GLN A 152 0.82 21.78 5.54
C GLN A 152 0.84 22.98 4.57
N ASN A 153 1.48 24.09 4.96
CA ASN A 153 1.64 25.26 4.08
C ASN A 153 2.53 24.96 2.88
N ASP A 154 3.58 24.14 3.03
CA ASP A 154 4.49 23.81 1.91
C ASP A 154 3.78 23.00 0.82
N TYR A 155 2.87 22.09 1.23
CA TYR A 155 1.99 21.37 0.31
C TYR A 155 0.98 22.29 -0.36
N ALA A 156 0.41 23.26 0.36
CA ALA A 156 -0.48 24.27 -0.22
C ALA A 156 0.26 25.16 -1.23
N ASP A 157 1.46 25.63 -0.88
CA ASP A 157 2.32 26.44 -1.75
C ASP A 157 2.71 25.66 -3.02
N LEU A 158 3.10 24.39 -2.90
CA LEU A 158 3.33 23.51 -4.05
C LEU A 158 2.08 23.40 -4.93
N LEU A 159 0.92 23.06 -4.37
CA LEU A 159 -0.32 22.87 -5.13
C LEU A 159 -0.87 24.17 -5.75
N SER A 160 -0.56 25.33 -5.17
CA SER A 160 -1.05 26.63 -5.65
C SER A 160 -0.40 27.14 -6.95
N SER A 161 0.76 26.60 -7.35
CA SER A 161 1.55 27.17 -8.46
C SER A 161 2.17 26.11 -9.38
N PRO A 162 1.82 26.10 -10.67
CA PRO A 162 2.53 25.31 -11.69
C PRO A 162 4.03 25.62 -11.78
N SER A 163 4.47 26.82 -11.34
CA SER A 163 5.90 27.15 -11.27
C SER A 163 6.64 26.31 -10.22
N ASN A 164 5.98 25.99 -9.10
CA ASN A 164 6.52 25.12 -8.07
C ASN A 164 6.59 23.66 -8.55
N TRP A 165 5.60 23.18 -9.29
CA TRP A 165 5.64 21.85 -9.91
C TRP A 165 6.84 21.73 -10.86
N ASN A 166 7.08 22.75 -11.69
CA ASN A 166 8.24 22.80 -12.59
C ASN A 166 9.57 22.78 -11.83
N ARG A 167 9.72 23.57 -10.75
CA ARG A 167 10.94 23.55 -9.92
C ARG A 167 11.20 22.19 -9.30
N LEU A 168 10.17 21.55 -8.74
CA LEU A 168 10.27 20.21 -8.15
C LEU A 168 10.65 19.17 -9.21
N SER A 169 10.00 19.21 -10.37
CA SER A 169 10.31 18.31 -11.48
C SER A 169 11.75 18.49 -11.99
N GLN A 170 12.17 19.73 -12.23
CA GLN A 170 13.52 20.06 -12.70
C GLN A 170 14.60 19.62 -11.71
N LEU A 171 14.39 19.84 -10.41
CA LEU A 171 15.34 19.42 -9.36
C LEU A 171 15.59 17.91 -9.40
N ILE A 172 14.52 17.11 -9.43
CA ILE A 172 14.61 15.64 -9.42
C ILE A 172 15.13 15.12 -10.77
N THR A 173 14.58 15.58 -11.89
CA THR A 173 14.97 15.10 -13.23
C THR A 173 16.40 15.48 -13.62
N THR A 174 16.93 16.60 -13.11
CA THR A 174 18.34 16.97 -13.28
C THR A 174 19.25 15.94 -12.61
N GLU A 175 19.02 15.61 -11.33
CA GLU A 175 19.84 14.60 -10.63
C GLU A 175 19.73 13.21 -11.29
N VAL A 176 18.51 12.79 -11.67
CA VAL A 176 18.26 11.53 -12.40
C VAL A 176 19.07 11.45 -13.69
N SER A 177 19.11 12.55 -14.46
CA SER A 177 19.85 12.63 -15.71
C SER A 177 21.37 12.69 -15.47
N THR A 178 21.83 13.47 -14.49
CA THR A 178 23.24 13.63 -14.13
C THR A 178 23.87 12.34 -13.62
N LYS A 179 23.13 11.55 -12.83
CA LYS A 179 23.60 10.25 -12.32
C LYS A 179 23.34 9.09 -13.27
N GLY A 180 22.42 9.26 -14.24
CA GLY A 180 22.04 8.21 -15.18
C GLY A 180 21.12 7.13 -14.58
N TYR A 181 20.34 7.45 -13.55
CA TYR A 181 19.39 6.50 -12.94
C TYR A 181 18.35 5.99 -13.95
N HIS A 182 17.72 4.84 -13.66
CA HIS A 182 16.72 4.22 -14.54
C HIS A 182 15.30 4.77 -14.33
N GLY A 183 15.10 5.55 -13.27
CA GLY A 183 13.81 6.03 -12.80
C GLY A 183 13.92 6.49 -11.35
N ILE A 184 12.79 6.69 -10.68
CA ILE A 184 12.72 7.08 -9.27
C ILE A 184 11.61 6.36 -8.52
N VAL A 185 11.75 6.34 -7.20
CA VAL A 185 10.63 6.22 -6.26
C VAL A 185 10.36 7.60 -5.65
N PHE A 186 9.15 8.12 -5.78
CA PHE A 186 8.73 9.39 -5.17
C PHE A 186 7.87 9.12 -3.93
N GLU A 187 8.24 9.74 -2.80
CA GLU A 187 7.53 9.60 -1.52
C GLU A 187 7.19 10.95 -0.90
N SER A 188 6.00 11.05 -0.33
CA SER A 188 5.48 12.21 0.37
C SER A 188 4.46 11.75 1.41
N ALA A 189 4.35 12.47 2.53
CA ALA A 189 3.27 12.24 3.50
C ALA A 189 1.86 12.44 2.90
N ALA A 190 1.79 13.15 1.76
CA ALA A 190 0.57 13.51 1.06
C ALA A 190 0.53 13.07 -0.42
N THR A 191 1.30 12.04 -0.84
CA THR A 191 1.38 11.58 -2.26
C THR A 191 0.01 11.50 -2.96
N HIS A 192 -1.01 11.00 -2.27
CA HIS A 192 -2.38 10.84 -2.77
C HIS A 192 -3.12 12.17 -3.10
N LEU A 193 -2.56 13.32 -2.74
CA LEU A 193 -3.08 14.66 -3.05
C LEU A 193 -2.25 15.41 -4.11
N LEU A 194 -1.17 14.82 -4.63
CA LEU A 194 -0.18 15.51 -5.46
C LEU A 194 -0.26 15.12 -6.95
N PHE A 195 -1.45 14.84 -7.46
CA PHE A 195 -1.65 14.37 -8.85
C PHE A 195 -1.00 15.30 -9.89
N GLU A 196 -1.23 16.61 -9.83
CA GLU A 196 -0.70 17.57 -10.78
C GLU A 196 0.85 17.69 -10.75
N PRO A 197 1.51 17.88 -9.58
CA PRO A 197 2.97 17.76 -9.48
C PRO A 197 3.52 16.43 -10.02
N ILE A 198 2.87 15.31 -9.68
CA ILE A 198 3.29 13.95 -10.08
C ILE A 198 3.10 13.75 -11.60
N SER A 199 2.05 14.31 -12.19
CA SER A 199 1.76 14.26 -13.63
C SER A 199 2.81 15.02 -14.44
N LEU A 200 3.24 16.21 -13.97
CA LEU A 200 4.33 16.96 -14.59
C LEU A 200 5.68 16.25 -14.44
N LEU A 201 5.97 15.69 -13.26
CA LEU A 201 7.18 14.89 -12.99
C LEU A 201 7.22 13.64 -13.89
N SER A 202 6.11 12.92 -14.00
CA SER A 202 5.93 11.79 -14.92
C SER A 202 6.22 12.18 -16.37
N SER A 203 5.60 13.26 -16.84
CA SER A 203 5.79 13.78 -18.20
C SER A 203 7.25 14.12 -18.47
N SER A 204 7.93 14.72 -17.49
CA SER A 204 9.35 15.10 -17.58
C SER A 204 10.25 13.85 -17.63
N LEU A 205 10.02 12.87 -16.76
CA LEU A 205 10.77 11.60 -16.72
C LEU A 205 10.58 10.78 -18.01
N LYS A 206 9.36 10.72 -18.56
CA LYS A 206 9.06 10.02 -19.82
C LYS A 206 9.81 10.57 -21.03
N THR A 207 10.19 11.85 -21.05
CA THR A 207 11.04 12.39 -22.13
C THR A 207 12.43 11.74 -22.22
N THR A 208 12.87 11.07 -21.14
CA THR A 208 14.19 10.44 -21.02
C THR A 208 14.11 8.93 -20.72
N ASP A 209 12.96 8.32 -20.98
CA ASP A 209 12.66 6.88 -20.73
C ASP A 209 12.98 6.45 -19.29
N LYS A 210 12.48 7.22 -18.31
CA LYS A 210 12.68 7.00 -16.88
C LYS A 210 11.38 6.61 -16.19
N SER A 211 11.41 5.56 -15.38
CA SER A 211 10.23 5.11 -14.65
C SER A 211 9.92 5.99 -13.43
N LEU A 212 8.63 6.07 -13.08
CA LEU A 212 8.11 6.72 -11.89
C LEU A 212 7.30 5.72 -11.05
N THR A 213 7.85 5.36 -9.91
CA THR A 213 7.11 4.68 -8.83
C THR A 213 6.68 5.72 -7.80
N VAL A 214 5.47 5.60 -7.25
CA VAL A 214 5.03 6.46 -6.11
C VAL A 214 4.72 5.62 -4.88
N VAL A 215 5.06 6.12 -3.70
CA VAL A 215 4.77 5.46 -2.41
C VAL A 215 3.41 5.90 -1.89
N LEU A 216 2.57 4.93 -1.52
CA LEU A 216 1.28 5.16 -0.86
C LEU A 216 1.18 4.41 0.48
N PRO A 217 0.54 4.99 1.50
CA PRO A 217 0.17 4.26 2.70
C PRO A 217 -0.89 3.18 2.39
N PRO A 218 -0.96 2.12 3.20
CA PRO A 218 -1.92 1.04 3.00
C PRO A 218 -3.33 1.45 3.44
N LEU A 219 -4.34 0.81 2.86
CA LEU A 219 -5.72 0.92 3.30
C LEU A 219 -5.88 0.16 4.62
N ARG A 220 -6.30 0.87 5.67
CA ARG A 220 -6.61 0.26 6.97
C ARG A 220 -7.95 -0.47 6.89
N THR A 221 -8.00 -1.70 7.36
CA THR A 221 -9.24 -2.52 7.40
C THR A 221 -9.59 -2.91 8.83
N GLN A 222 -10.80 -3.44 9.06
CA GLN A 222 -11.16 -3.99 10.36
C GLN A 222 -10.20 -5.11 10.79
N TYR A 223 -9.74 -5.95 9.85
CA TYR A 223 -8.73 -6.98 10.15
C TYR A 223 -7.42 -6.34 10.63
N SER A 224 -6.89 -5.33 9.92
CA SER A 224 -5.66 -4.62 10.31
C SER A 224 -5.75 -3.91 11.66
N LEU A 225 -6.96 -3.62 12.14
CA LEU A 225 -7.26 -2.97 13.41
C LEU A 225 -7.77 -3.97 14.47
N ASN A 226 -7.44 -5.27 14.35
CA ASN A 226 -7.83 -6.31 15.31
C ASN A 226 -9.37 -6.38 15.52
N GLY A 227 -10.15 -6.28 14.45
CA GLY A 227 -11.61 -6.26 14.45
C GLY A 227 -12.24 -4.95 14.96
N ILE A 228 -11.45 -3.92 15.28
CA ILE A 228 -11.96 -2.61 15.67
C ILE A 228 -12.43 -1.86 14.42
N LYS A 229 -13.56 -1.14 14.54
CA LYS A 229 -14.06 -0.29 13.45
C LYS A 229 -13.10 0.89 13.24
N LEU A 230 -12.80 1.18 11.97
CA LEU A 230 -12.04 2.37 11.59
C LEU A 230 -12.72 3.62 12.16
N ASP A 231 -11.92 4.57 12.66
CA ASP A 231 -12.41 5.90 13.01
C ASP A 231 -12.66 6.77 11.76
N ARG A 232 -13.18 8.00 11.96
CA ARG A 232 -13.49 8.92 10.86
C ARG A 232 -12.26 9.39 10.07
N MET A 233 -11.10 9.49 10.72
CA MET A 233 -9.85 9.92 10.10
C MET A 233 -9.30 8.80 9.21
N GLN A 234 -9.27 7.56 9.71
CA GLN A 234 -8.89 6.37 8.94
C GLN A 234 -9.82 6.12 7.75
N GLN A 235 -11.14 6.28 7.93
CA GLN A 235 -12.11 6.21 6.82
C GLN A 235 -11.86 7.31 5.77
N SER A 236 -11.57 8.53 6.21
CA SER A 236 -11.28 9.66 5.32
C SER A 236 -9.98 9.45 4.53
N GLN A 237 -8.89 9.03 5.19
CA GLN A 237 -7.62 8.67 4.55
C GLN A 237 -7.80 7.57 3.51
N ASN A 238 -8.43 6.44 3.87
CA ASN A 238 -8.74 5.36 2.93
C ASN A 238 -9.54 5.86 1.72
N THR A 239 -10.47 6.81 1.92
CA THR A 239 -11.30 7.34 0.84
C THR A 239 -10.46 8.19 -0.12
N MET A 240 -9.62 9.09 0.40
CA MET A 240 -8.71 9.91 -0.41
C MET A 240 -7.72 9.04 -1.20
N ILE A 241 -7.11 8.04 -0.56
CA ILE A 241 -6.17 7.10 -1.22
C ILE A 241 -6.87 6.38 -2.37
N LYS A 242 -8.03 5.75 -2.12
CA LYS A 242 -8.80 5.04 -3.16
C LYS A 242 -9.22 5.94 -4.32
N GLN A 243 -9.57 7.20 -4.05
CA GLN A 243 -9.93 8.17 -5.08
C GLN A 243 -8.72 8.64 -5.92
N SER A 244 -7.54 8.71 -5.31
CA SER A 244 -6.30 9.12 -6.00
C SER A 244 -5.75 8.07 -6.96
N ILE A 245 -5.88 6.77 -6.64
CA ILE A 245 -5.20 5.69 -7.37
C ILE A 245 -5.58 5.67 -8.86
N PRO A 246 -6.87 5.70 -9.27
CA PRO A 246 -7.22 5.68 -10.69
C PRO A 246 -6.64 6.84 -11.51
N GLN A 247 -6.48 8.01 -10.90
CA GLN A 247 -5.88 9.19 -11.56
C GLN A 247 -4.36 9.05 -11.64
N LEU A 248 -3.71 8.73 -10.52
CA LEU A 248 -2.27 8.48 -10.45
C LEU A 248 -1.85 7.33 -11.39
N ALA A 249 -2.68 6.29 -11.53
CA ALA A 249 -2.40 5.11 -12.34
C ALA A 249 -2.30 5.43 -13.85
N ALA A 250 -2.89 6.53 -14.31
CA ALA A 250 -2.73 7.03 -15.68
C ALA A 250 -1.33 7.65 -15.92
N VAL A 251 -0.64 8.11 -14.87
CA VAL A 251 0.64 8.82 -14.99
C VAL A 251 1.84 8.05 -14.43
N VAL A 252 1.69 7.21 -13.41
CA VAL A 252 2.80 6.44 -12.81
C VAL A 252 2.95 5.06 -13.43
N ASP A 253 4.15 4.49 -13.33
CA ASP A 253 4.44 3.12 -13.77
C ASP A 253 4.13 2.10 -12.67
N TYR A 254 4.44 2.44 -11.42
CA TYR A 254 4.21 1.57 -10.26
C TYR A 254 3.74 2.34 -9.01
N PHE A 255 3.12 1.60 -8.09
CA PHE A 255 2.80 2.05 -6.74
C PHE A 255 3.48 1.14 -5.72
N SER A 256 4.32 1.69 -4.85
CA SER A 256 4.81 0.96 -3.66
C SER A 256 3.82 1.18 -2.52
N ILE A 257 2.96 0.19 -2.24
CA ILE A 257 1.97 0.27 -1.17
C ILE A 257 2.60 -0.26 0.12
N MET A 258 2.67 0.56 1.17
CA MET A 258 3.34 0.20 2.43
C MET A 258 2.50 -0.77 3.29
N THR A 259 2.21 -1.98 2.82
CA THR A 259 1.47 -3.03 3.56
C THR A 259 2.32 -3.74 4.61
N TYR A 260 3.02 -2.95 5.42
CA TYR A 260 3.70 -3.32 6.66
C TYR A 260 3.30 -2.32 7.74
N ASP A 261 3.86 -2.42 8.95
CA ASP A 261 3.44 -1.63 10.11
C ASP A 261 1.93 -1.73 10.39
N MET A 262 1.38 -2.94 10.21
CA MET A 262 -0.01 -3.25 10.54
C MET A 262 -0.25 -3.00 12.03
N SER A 263 0.59 -3.57 12.89
CA SER A 263 0.62 -3.28 14.32
C SER A 263 1.60 -2.15 14.67
N GLY A 264 2.81 -2.19 14.08
CA GLY A 264 3.87 -1.20 14.27
C GLY A 264 4.33 -1.02 15.72
N ALA A 265 5.20 -0.03 15.96
CA ALA A 265 5.76 0.24 17.30
C ALA A 265 4.71 0.56 18.39
N GLY A 266 3.50 0.99 18.03
CA GLY A 266 2.41 1.25 18.99
C GLY A 266 1.59 0.00 19.37
N GLY A 267 1.79 -1.12 18.68
CA GLY A 267 0.94 -2.30 18.78
C GLY A 267 -0.50 -2.08 18.33
N ARG A 268 -1.23 -3.19 18.24
CA ARG A 268 -2.67 -3.16 17.92
C ARG A 268 -3.48 -2.82 19.18
N ALA A 269 -4.60 -2.14 18.99
CA ALA A 269 -5.52 -1.88 20.09
C ALA A 269 -6.20 -3.18 20.54
N SER A 270 -6.30 -3.36 21.86
CA SER A 270 -7.01 -4.48 22.45
C SER A 270 -8.53 -4.35 22.23
N LYS A 271 -9.20 -5.50 22.14
CA LYS A 271 -10.67 -5.58 22.24
C LYS A 271 -11.18 -5.37 23.66
N MET A 272 -10.32 -5.58 24.67
CA MET A 272 -10.63 -5.45 26.09
C MET A 272 -10.75 -3.99 26.52
N GLU A 273 -11.66 -3.73 27.46
CA GLU A 273 -11.78 -2.45 28.16
C GLU A 273 -11.96 -2.66 29.67
N GLY A 274 -11.85 -1.60 30.47
CA GLY A 274 -11.78 -1.71 31.94
C GLY A 274 -12.96 -2.47 32.58
N LYS A 275 -14.14 -2.43 31.96
CA LYS A 275 -15.33 -3.15 32.45
C LYS A 275 -15.17 -4.68 32.46
N ASP A 276 -14.27 -5.21 31.63
CA ASP A 276 -14.09 -6.65 31.38
C ASP A 276 -13.18 -7.32 32.43
N PHE A 277 -12.54 -6.54 33.31
CA PHE A 277 -11.72 -7.01 34.43
C PHE A 277 -12.46 -6.89 35.77
N GLY A 278 -12.03 -7.61 36.81
CA GLY A 278 -12.59 -7.48 38.17
C GLY A 278 -12.59 -6.05 38.71
N LYS A 279 -13.48 -5.74 39.67
CA LYS A 279 -13.62 -4.37 40.24
C LYS A 279 -12.32 -3.83 40.86
N GLU A 280 -11.53 -4.72 41.47
CA GLU A 280 -10.26 -4.42 42.12
C GLU A 280 -9.06 -4.44 41.15
N SER A 281 -9.29 -4.61 39.84
CA SER A 281 -8.21 -4.60 38.85
C SER A 281 -7.65 -3.19 38.67
N PRO A 282 -6.31 -3.00 38.61
CA PRO A 282 -5.72 -1.72 38.22
C PRO A 282 -6.14 -1.28 36.81
N LEU A 283 -6.57 -2.20 35.95
CA LEU A 283 -7.05 -1.90 34.60
C LEU A 283 -8.53 -1.50 34.53
N ARG A 284 -9.26 -1.48 35.67
CA ARG A 284 -10.70 -1.15 35.71
C ARG A 284 -11.02 0.24 35.13
N GLY A 285 -10.06 1.17 35.15
CA GLY A 285 -10.17 2.51 34.56
C GLY A 285 -9.85 2.61 33.07
N ALA A 286 -9.38 1.53 32.42
CA ALA A 286 -9.00 1.55 31.01
C ALA A 286 -10.20 1.80 30.09
N LYS A 287 -10.06 2.71 29.12
CA LYS A 287 -11.09 2.96 28.10
C LYS A 287 -10.89 1.99 26.93
N ARG A 288 -11.94 1.75 26.16
CA ARG A 288 -11.85 0.93 24.94
C ARG A 288 -10.73 1.42 24.01
N GLY A 289 -9.86 0.50 23.61
CA GLY A 289 -8.74 0.79 22.71
C GLY A 289 -7.56 1.57 23.33
N THR A 290 -7.55 1.84 24.65
CA THR A 290 -6.36 2.38 25.32
C THR A 290 -5.36 1.29 25.69
N LEU A 291 -5.83 0.08 25.98
CA LEU A 291 -4.96 -1.09 26.13
C LEU A 291 -4.41 -1.51 24.77
N ARG A 292 -3.12 -1.84 24.73
CA ARG A 292 -2.39 -2.24 23.53
C ARG A 292 -1.87 -3.66 23.68
N GLU A 293 -1.90 -4.40 22.60
CA GLU A 293 -1.41 -5.77 22.48
C GLU A 293 -0.30 -5.80 21.41
N ALA A 294 0.64 -6.72 21.57
CA ALA A 294 1.55 -7.06 20.49
C ALA A 294 0.77 -7.63 19.29
N GLY A 295 1.36 -7.54 18.10
CA GLY A 295 0.77 -8.07 16.89
C GLY A 295 1.76 -8.14 15.73
N PRO A 296 1.40 -8.88 14.67
CA PRO A 296 2.27 -9.07 13.52
C PRO A 296 2.50 -7.75 12.75
N ASN A 297 3.65 -7.66 12.10
CA ASN A 297 4.06 -6.54 11.25
C ASN A 297 3.20 -6.46 9.99
N THR A 298 2.92 -7.59 9.35
CA THR A 298 1.93 -7.71 8.27
C THR A 298 1.25 -9.08 8.24
N SER A 299 0.32 -9.29 7.31
CA SER A 299 -0.37 -10.56 7.09
C SER A 299 -0.73 -10.70 5.60
N GLY A 300 -0.75 -11.95 5.11
CA GLY A 300 -1.16 -12.22 3.72
C GLY A 300 -2.59 -11.71 3.45
N LYS A 301 -3.50 -11.96 4.39
CA LYS A 301 -4.89 -11.50 4.32
C LYS A 301 -5.03 -9.97 4.22
N TRP A 302 -4.24 -9.18 4.96
CA TRP A 302 -4.32 -7.72 4.85
C TRP A 302 -3.75 -7.20 3.52
N ILE A 303 -2.70 -7.85 3.00
CA ILE A 303 -2.19 -7.57 1.65
C ILE A 303 -3.28 -7.85 0.60
N GLY A 304 -3.92 -9.02 0.65
CA GLY A 304 -5.01 -9.38 -0.26
C GLY A 304 -6.24 -8.47 -0.15
N GLU A 305 -6.60 -8.04 1.06
CA GLU A 305 -7.65 -7.03 1.26
C GLU A 305 -7.29 -5.67 0.62
N ASN A 306 -6.03 -5.25 0.66
CA ASN A 306 -5.57 -4.01 0.01
C ASN A 306 -5.71 -4.10 -1.51
N VAL A 307 -5.21 -5.17 -2.13
CA VAL A 307 -5.31 -5.38 -3.58
C VAL A 307 -6.77 -5.35 -4.03
N ARG A 308 -7.65 -6.10 -3.34
CA ARG A 308 -9.08 -6.15 -3.66
C ARG A 308 -9.76 -4.78 -3.53
N LEU A 309 -9.52 -4.05 -2.43
CA LEU A 309 -10.12 -2.72 -2.20
C LEU A 309 -9.65 -1.67 -3.24
N ILE A 310 -8.42 -1.80 -3.75
CA ILE A 310 -7.90 -0.93 -4.82
C ILE A 310 -8.51 -1.32 -6.18
N ALA A 311 -8.64 -2.62 -6.47
CA ALA A 311 -9.30 -3.11 -7.68
C ALA A 311 -10.80 -2.73 -7.72
N GLU A 312 -11.51 -2.87 -6.60
CA GLU A 312 -12.89 -2.38 -6.42
C GLU A 312 -12.99 -0.87 -6.71
N ALA A 313 -12.15 -0.05 -6.10
CA ALA A 313 -12.14 1.40 -6.33
C ALA A 313 -11.84 1.79 -7.80
N THR A 314 -10.99 1.01 -8.47
CA THR A 314 -10.65 1.25 -9.89
C THR A 314 -11.82 0.87 -10.81
N ARG A 315 -12.49 -0.26 -10.54
CA ARG A 315 -13.74 -0.65 -11.22
C ARG A 315 -14.87 0.37 -11.02
N ASP A 316 -15.02 0.91 -9.81
CA ASP A 316 -15.98 1.98 -9.52
C ASP A 316 -15.68 3.26 -10.30
N ALA A 317 -14.40 3.64 -10.39
CA ALA A 317 -13.96 4.80 -11.16
C ALA A 317 -14.16 4.63 -12.68
N SER A 318 -13.92 3.42 -13.22
CA SER A 318 -14.21 3.08 -14.63
C SER A 318 -15.69 3.29 -14.95
N ARG A 319 -16.57 2.64 -14.18
CA ARG A 319 -18.03 2.75 -14.34
C ARG A 319 -18.52 4.20 -14.26
N ALA A 320 -18.02 4.97 -13.28
CA ALA A 320 -18.37 6.39 -13.15
C ALA A 320 -17.89 7.24 -14.34
N ARG A 321 -16.73 6.91 -14.93
CA ARG A 321 -16.20 7.56 -16.14
C ARG A 321 -17.03 7.22 -17.38
N GLU A 322 -17.40 5.95 -17.55
CA GLU A 322 -18.26 5.47 -18.63
C GLU A 322 -19.66 6.11 -18.57
N GLU A 323 -20.28 6.16 -17.39
CA GLU A 323 -21.56 6.85 -17.17
C GLU A 323 -21.47 8.34 -17.51
N ARG A 324 -20.40 9.02 -17.11
CA ARG A 324 -20.17 10.44 -17.45
C ARG A 324 -20.01 10.63 -18.96
N ARG A 325 -19.21 9.79 -19.62
CA ARG A 325 -19.01 9.79 -21.08
C ARG A 325 -20.35 9.60 -21.82
N ARG A 326 -21.18 8.66 -21.35
CA ARG A 326 -22.52 8.41 -21.92
C ARG A 326 -23.47 9.60 -21.75
N LYS A 327 -23.47 10.26 -20.58
CA LYS A 327 -24.27 11.48 -20.35
C LYS A 327 -23.84 12.61 -21.27
N GLN A 328 -22.53 12.89 -21.34
CA GLN A 328 -21.99 13.93 -22.22
C GLN A 328 -22.29 13.67 -23.71
N LYS A 329 -22.26 12.40 -24.14
CA LYS A 329 -22.66 12.03 -25.51
C LYS A 329 -24.16 12.27 -25.74
N ALA A 330 -25.02 11.89 -24.81
CA ALA A 330 -26.47 12.12 -24.93
C ALA A 330 -26.84 13.62 -24.87
N GLU A 331 -26.13 14.41 -24.06
CA GLU A 331 -26.27 15.88 -24.01
C GLU A 331 -25.87 16.51 -25.36
N ALA A 332 -24.74 16.10 -25.94
CA ALA A 332 -24.29 16.58 -27.26
C ALA A 332 -25.19 16.11 -28.42
N GLU A 333 -25.74 14.90 -28.36
CA GLU A 333 -26.71 14.40 -29.33
C GLU A 333 -28.02 15.20 -29.27
N ALA A 334 -28.54 15.51 -28.07
CA ALA A 334 -29.73 16.34 -27.90
C ALA A 334 -29.50 17.81 -28.33
N GLU A 335 -28.33 18.39 -28.06
CA GLU A 335 -27.95 19.72 -28.54
C GLU A 335 -27.84 19.76 -30.08
N ALA A 336 -27.32 18.70 -30.70
CA ALA A 336 -27.25 18.58 -32.16
C ALA A 336 -28.63 18.37 -32.81
N GLU A 337 -29.58 17.75 -32.11
CA GLU A 337 -30.98 17.59 -32.57
C GLU A 337 -31.73 18.93 -32.49
N LEU A 338 -31.65 19.64 -31.35
CA LEU A 338 -32.19 21.00 -31.19
C LEU A 338 -31.65 22.00 -32.23
N ASN A 339 -30.36 21.95 -32.53
CA ASN A 339 -29.75 22.82 -33.54
C ASN A 339 -30.19 22.48 -34.98
N LYS A 340 -30.63 21.25 -35.26
CA LYS A 340 -31.25 20.90 -36.54
C LYS A 340 -32.69 21.41 -36.62
N GLU A 341 -33.49 21.21 -35.58
CA GLU A 341 -34.86 21.73 -35.52
C GLU A 341 -34.88 23.27 -35.65
N ALA A 342 -33.94 23.97 -35.01
CA ALA A 342 -33.77 25.42 -35.16
C ALA A 342 -33.29 25.85 -36.56
N GLY A 343 -32.51 25.00 -37.25
CA GLY A 343 -32.05 25.22 -38.63
C GLY A 343 -33.12 24.96 -39.69
N GLU A 344 -34.08 24.05 -39.43
CA GLU A 344 -35.17 23.70 -40.35
C GLU A 344 -36.42 24.57 -40.17
N GLY A 345 -36.52 25.36 -39.09
CA GLY A 345 -37.60 26.34 -38.85
C GLY A 345 -37.31 27.77 -39.36
N GLY A 346 -36.21 27.99 -40.08
CA GLY A 346 -35.57 29.30 -40.23
C GLY A 346 -36.17 30.32 -41.22
N ASP A 347 -37.17 29.97 -42.04
CA ASP A 347 -37.55 30.78 -43.23
C ASP A 347 -39.00 31.34 -43.26
N GLU A 348 -39.91 31.05 -42.30
CA GLU A 348 -41.30 31.54 -42.37
C GLU A 348 -41.80 32.46 -41.22
N GLU A 349 -41.09 32.60 -40.09
CA GLU A 349 -41.62 33.35 -38.92
C GLU A 349 -40.89 34.66 -38.54
N VAL A 350 -39.92 35.13 -39.34
CA VAL A 350 -39.23 36.43 -39.08
C VAL A 350 -39.85 37.60 -39.87
N GLU A 351 -40.80 37.35 -40.78
CA GLU A 351 -41.43 38.41 -41.61
C GLU A 351 -42.73 39.01 -41.03
N ARG A 352 -43.13 38.61 -39.81
CA ARG A 352 -44.32 39.18 -39.14
C ARG A 352 -44.06 39.65 -37.71
N LEU A 353 -43.34 40.77 -37.57
CA LEU A 353 -43.52 41.75 -36.47
C LEU A 353 -42.72 43.04 -36.72
N LYS A 354 -42.92 43.69 -37.87
CA LYS A 354 -42.55 45.09 -38.10
C LYS A 354 -43.80 45.97 -38.02
N ASP A 355 -44.25 46.26 -36.79
CA ASP A 355 -45.21 47.33 -36.53
C ASP A 355 -44.45 48.68 -36.44
N PRO A 356 -44.71 49.67 -37.32
CA PRO A 356 -43.98 50.94 -37.32
C PRO A 356 -44.33 51.91 -36.17
N SER A 357 -45.14 51.53 -35.18
CA SER A 357 -45.75 52.46 -34.21
C SER A 357 -45.12 52.53 -32.80
N SER A 358 -43.99 51.86 -32.54
CA SER A 358 -43.36 51.87 -31.20
C SER A 358 -42.47 53.11 -30.95
N PRO A 359 -42.70 53.92 -29.89
CA PRO A 359 -42.17 55.29 -29.77
C PRO A 359 -40.82 55.43 -29.05
N PHE A 360 -39.95 54.41 -29.07
CA PHE A 360 -38.68 54.39 -28.32
C PHE A 360 -37.42 54.18 -29.17
N ALA A 361 -37.46 54.58 -30.44
CA ALA A 361 -36.24 54.79 -31.22
C ALA A 361 -35.68 56.19 -30.91
N TYR A 362 -34.54 56.25 -30.22
CA TYR A 362 -33.68 57.44 -30.24
C TYR A 362 -32.26 57.05 -30.67
N ASP A 363 -31.88 57.81 -31.67
CA ASP A 363 -30.70 57.88 -32.52
C ASP A 363 -29.29 57.87 -31.87
N GLU A 364 -28.31 57.67 -32.78
CA GLU A 364 -27.01 58.36 -32.84
C GLU A 364 -25.90 58.06 -31.79
N PHE A 365 -24.81 57.41 -32.24
CA PHE A 365 -23.45 58.01 -32.21
C PHE A 365 -22.39 57.19 -33.01
N GLY A 366 -21.87 57.76 -34.11
CA GLY A 366 -20.58 57.45 -34.77
C GLY A 366 -20.36 56.05 -35.40
N GLY A 367 -19.77 55.89 -36.60
CA GLY A 367 -19.19 56.86 -37.54
C GLY A 367 -17.88 56.34 -38.14
N GLU A 368 -17.88 56.07 -39.47
CA GLU A 368 -16.75 55.98 -40.42
C GLU A 368 -15.61 54.94 -40.13
N GLU A 369 -15.44 53.90 -40.97
CA GLU A 369 -14.63 53.80 -42.22
C GLU A 369 -13.15 53.37 -41.92
N VAL A 370 -12.36 52.64 -42.74
CA VAL A 370 -12.35 52.22 -44.17
C VAL A 370 -11.59 50.85 -44.30
N LEU A 371 -11.55 50.24 -45.50
CA LEU A 371 -10.54 49.26 -46.06
C LEU A 371 -10.74 47.74 -45.85
N ASP A 372 -10.50 46.86 -46.83
CA ASP A 372 -10.45 46.98 -48.31
C ASP A 372 -10.54 45.57 -48.94
N GLU A 373 -11.19 45.39 -50.10
CA GLU A 373 -11.22 44.11 -50.84
C GLU A 373 -10.60 44.24 -52.23
N ALA A 374 -9.60 43.41 -52.56
CA ALA A 374 -9.23 43.13 -53.95
C ALA A 374 -8.37 41.86 -54.13
N SER A 375 -8.57 41.21 -55.31
CA SER A 375 -7.76 40.18 -55.96
C SER A 375 -7.89 38.71 -55.47
N VAL A 376 -7.96 37.70 -56.34
CA VAL A 376 -8.10 37.64 -57.82
C VAL A 376 -8.70 36.28 -58.22
N ASP A 377 -9.51 36.24 -59.29
CA ASP A 377 -10.02 34.98 -59.89
C ASP A 377 -8.95 34.24 -60.70
N SER A 378 -8.88 32.91 -60.55
CA SER A 378 -8.62 32.00 -61.69
C SER A 378 -8.97 30.53 -61.42
N GLN A 379 -10.05 30.06 -62.05
CA GLN A 379 -10.19 28.78 -62.76
C GLN A 379 -9.69 27.47 -62.10
N THR A 380 -10.64 26.56 -61.82
CA THR A 380 -10.38 25.12 -61.72
C THR A 380 -11.34 24.37 -62.67
N GLU A 381 -10.81 23.48 -63.50
CA GLU A 381 -11.61 22.67 -64.44
C GLU A 381 -12.32 21.48 -63.76
N GLU A 382 -13.41 21.01 -64.38
CA GLU A 382 -14.15 19.83 -63.97
C GLU A 382 -13.35 18.53 -64.15
N ARG A 383 -13.52 17.56 -63.24
CA ARG A 383 -13.51 16.13 -63.60
C ARG A 383 -14.22 15.25 -62.56
N ASP A 384 -15.14 14.43 -63.05
CA ASP A 384 -15.85 13.42 -62.28
C ASP A 384 -14.92 12.34 -61.68
N GLY A 385 -15.29 11.83 -60.50
CA GLY A 385 -14.61 10.73 -59.84
C GLY A 385 -15.40 10.17 -58.65
N GLU A 386 -16.02 9.01 -58.88
CA GLU A 386 -16.67 8.07 -57.94
C GLU A 386 -16.71 8.41 -56.43
N LYS A 387 -17.92 8.61 -55.89
CA LYS A 387 -18.18 8.42 -54.46
C LYS A 387 -18.10 6.93 -54.11
N ALA A 388 -16.97 6.48 -53.57
CA ALA A 388 -16.93 5.25 -52.78
C ALA A 388 -17.79 5.43 -51.50
N PRO A 389 -18.55 4.41 -51.06
CA PRO A 389 -19.38 4.53 -49.87
C PRO A 389 -18.50 4.60 -48.62
N ALA A 390 -18.81 5.54 -47.73
CA ALA A 390 -18.20 5.58 -46.41
C ALA A 390 -18.69 4.37 -45.60
N GLU A 391 -17.85 3.34 -45.49
CA GLU A 391 -18.02 2.30 -44.48
C GLU A 391 -17.92 2.95 -43.10
N GLN A 392 -19.08 3.23 -42.49
CA GLN A 392 -19.16 3.44 -41.06
C GLN A 392 -18.82 2.11 -40.38
N GLN A 393 -17.51 1.89 -40.17
CA GLN A 393 -17.03 0.95 -39.18
C GLN A 393 -17.45 1.48 -37.82
N ALA A 394 -18.67 1.11 -37.39
CA ALA A 394 -19.02 1.10 -36.01
C ALA A 394 -18.12 0.06 -35.32
N GLU A 395 -16.94 0.50 -34.89
CA GLU A 395 -16.15 -0.25 -33.93
C GLU A 395 -17.06 -0.54 -32.74
N ALA A 396 -17.43 -1.82 -32.59
CA ALA A 396 -18.13 -2.27 -31.41
C ALA A 396 -17.16 -2.08 -30.25
N GLU A 397 -17.38 -1.02 -29.46
CA GLU A 397 -16.58 -0.71 -28.28
C GLU A 397 -16.47 -1.98 -27.42
N GLN A 398 -15.30 -2.62 -27.44
CA GLN A 398 -15.03 -3.70 -26.51
C GLN A 398 -15.07 -3.09 -25.11
N PRO A 399 -15.66 -3.79 -24.11
CA PRO A 399 -15.63 -3.30 -22.75
C PRO A 399 -14.16 -3.11 -22.33
N GLU A 400 -13.77 -1.87 -22.01
CA GLU A 400 -12.42 -1.58 -21.51
C GLU A 400 -12.14 -2.51 -20.31
N ASP A 401 -10.95 -3.12 -20.28
CA ASP A 401 -10.52 -3.85 -19.08
C ASP A 401 -10.41 -2.83 -17.93
N SER A 402 -11.43 -2.82 -17.08
CA SER A 402 -11.55 -1.91 -15.92
C SER A 402 -10.36 -1.95 -14.95
N LEU A 403 -9.49 -2.97 -15.03
CA LEU A 403 -8.26 -3.07 -14.23
C LEU A 403 -6.98 -2.69 -15.01
N SER A 404 -7.06 -2.49 -16.33
CA SER A 404 -5.91 -2.17 -17.21
C SER A 404 -5.02 -1.04 -16.68
N LEU A 405 -5.61 -0.01 -16.05
CA LEU A 405 -4.88 1.10 -15.44
C LEU A 405 -3.93 0.68 -14.32
N ILE A 406 -4.28 -0.34 -13.52
CA ILE A 406 -3.52 -0.78 -12.33
C ILE A 406 -2.80 -2.12 -12.53
N LYS A 407 -3.07 -2.83 -13.63
CA LYS A 407 -2.54 -4.16 -13.93
C LYS A 407 -1.01 -4.14 -13.99
N GLY A 408 -0.36 -4.96 -13.17
CA GLY A 408 1.10 -5.00 -13.02
C GLY A 408 1.72 -3.82 -12.26
N LYS A 409 0.93 -2.83 -11.82
CA LYS A 409 1.45 -1.58 -11.21
C LYS A 409 1.56 -1.62 -9.69
N LEU A 410 0.75 -2.42 -9.00
CA LEU A 410 0.75 -2.48 -7.54
C LEU A 410 1.92 -3.32 -7.03
N LEU A 411 2.81 -2.73 -6.25
CA LEU A 411 3.92 -3.40 -5.57
C LEU A 411 3.63 -3.42 -4.07
N MET A 412 3.24 -4.59 -3.56
CA MET A 412 2.75 -4.75 -2.19
C MET A 412 3.93 -4.88 -1.21
N GLY A 413 3.97 -3.99 -0.23
CA GLY A 413 5.02 -3.91 0.78
C GLY A 413 5.11 -5.17 1.64
N MET A 414 6.31 -5.73 1.74
CA MET A 414 6.69 -6.83 2.63
C MET A 414 7.82 -6.37 3.58
N PRO A 415 7.65 -6.52 4.90
CA PRO A 415 8.69 -6.19 5.86
C PRO A 415 9.74 -7.30 5.93
N MET A 416 11.01 -6.90 5.87
CA MET A 416 12.19 -7.77 6.03
C MET A 416 12.72 -7.75 7.47
N TYR A 417 11.87 -7.40 8.44
CA TYR A 417 12.20 -7.17 9.84
C TYR A 417 11.02 -7.50 10.75
N GLY A 418 11.31 -7.83 12.00
CA GLY A 418 10.31 -8.11 13.04
C GLY A 418 10.19 -7.01 14.09
N TYR A 419 9.41 -7.28 15.14
CA TYR A 419 9.20 -6.35 16.26
C TYR A 419 9.30 -7.07 17.61
N ARG A 420 10.13 -6.55 18.53
CA ARG A 420 10.10 -6.93 19.95
C ARG A 420 9.21 -5.96 20.73
N TYR A 421 8.21 -6.50 21.40
CA TYR A 421 7.22 -5.77 22.19
C TYR A 421 7.47 -6.01 23.68
N PRO A 422 7.68 -4.98 24.52
CA PRO A 422 7.79 -5.17 25.96
C PRO A 422 6.38 -5.38 26.52
N ILE A 423 6.14 -6.53 27.15
CA ILE A 423 4.82 -6.95 27.63
C ILE A 423 4.76 -7.07 29.15
N PHE A 424 3.54 -7.12 29.67
CA PHE A 424 3.22 -7.65 30.98
C PHE A 424 1.94 -8.50 30.88
N TRP A 425 1.85 -9.50 31.75
CA TRP A 425 0.78 -10.50 31.72
C TRP A 425 -0.31 -10.18 32.73
N ILE A 426 -1.56 -10.28 32.28
CA ILE A 426 -2.76 -10.16 33.11
C ILE A 426 -3.56 -11.46 33.04
N ASP A 427 -3.89 -12.04 34.20
CA ASP A 427 -4.98 -13.00 34.30
C ASP A 427 -6.30 -12.25 34.19
N LYS A 428 -7.12 -12.59 33.18
CA LYS A 428 -8.41 -11.93 32.93
C LYS A 428 -9.39 -12.07 34.10
N THR A 429 -9.32 -13.18 34.83
CA THR A 429 -10.26 -13.55 35.90
C THR A 429 -10.07 -12.67 37.13
N THR A 430 -8.82 -12.55 37.58
CA THR A 430 -8.45 -11.69 38.72
C THR A 430 -8.28 -10.22 38.29
N GLY A 431 -7.93 -9.99 37.03
CA GLY A 431 -7.53 -8.69 36.50
C GLY A 431 -6.20 -8.18 37.06
N GLN A 432 -5.38 -9.07 37.61
CA GLN A 432 -4.09 -8.74 38.25
C GLN A 432 -2.90 -9.15 37.37
N GLY A 433 -1.76 -8.50 37.63
CA GLY A 433 -0.47 -8.88 37.06
C GLY A 433 -0.04 -10.26 37.54
N ILE A 434 0.39 -11.12 36.63
CA ILE A 434 0.94 -12.44 36.93
C ILE A 434 2.27 -12.66 36.22
N ILE A 435 3.07 -13.60 36.74
CA ILE A 435 4.31 -14.05 36.10
C ILE A 435 3.96 -15.24 35.19
N VAL A 436 4.54 -15.25 33.99
CA VAL A 436 4.42 -16.34 33.02
C VAL A 436 5.80 -16.58 32.44
N SER A 437 6.37 -17.75 32.72
CA SER A 437 7.65 -18.15 32.13
C SER A 437 7.53 -18.25 30.61
N PRO A 438 8.54 -17.82 29.85
CA PRO A 438 8.70 -18.19 28.45
C PRO A 438 8.65 -19.71 28.25
N PRO A 439 8.08 -20.21 27.14
CA PRO A 439 8.02 -21.63 26.85
C PRO A 439 9.40 -22.17 26.45
N LEU A 440 9.83 -23.27 27.08
CA LEU A 440 11.13 -23.93 26.85
C LEU A 440 11.05 -25.15 25.92
N ASN A 441 9.84 -25.56 25.54
CA ASN A 441 9.60 -26.67 24.61
C ASN A 441 8.27 -26.50 23.84
N PRO A 442 8.05 -27.26 22.76
CA PRO A 442 6.85 -27.12 21.93
C PRO A 442 5.51 -27.36 22.65
N ASP A 443 5.47 -28.14 23.73
CA ASP A 443 4.22 -28.42 24.45
C ASP A 443 3.83 -27.28 25.39
N GLU A 444 4.81 -26.65 26.06
CA GLU A 444 4.61 -25.38 26.77
C GLU A 444 4.17 -24.27 25.80
N GLY A 445 4.74 -24.22 24.60
CA GLY A 445 4.32 -23.28 23.55
C GLY A 445 2.85 -23.46 23.14
N LYS A 446 2.39 -24.70 22.99
CA LYS A 446 0.97 -25.02 22.73
C LYS A 446 0.06 -24.63 23.90
N GLU A 447 0.49 -24.86 25.15
CA GLU A 447 -0.27 -24.44 26.34
C GLU A 447 -0.43 -22.91 26.39
N LEU A 448 0.67 -22.18 26.20
CA LEU A 448 0.68 -20.72 26.19
C LEU A 448 -0.22 -20.15 25.08
N PHE A 449 -0.16 -20.74 23.87
CA PHE A 449 -1.07 -20.39 22.78
C PHE A 449 -2.54 -20.64 23.15
N SER A 450 -2.85 -21.80 23.74
CA SER A 450 -4.22 -22.14 24.19
C SER A 450 -4.75 -21.14 25.24
N ARG A 451 -3.92 -20.77 26.21
CA ARG A 451 -4.27 -19.81 27.28
C ARG A 451 -4.45 -18.38 26.78
N THR A 452 -3.67 -17.96 25.79
CA THR A 452 -3.81 -16.63 25.16
C THR A 452 -5.00 -16.59 24.19
N SER A 453 -5.18 -17.61 23.35
CA SER A 453 -6.31 -17.72 22.42
C SER A 453 -7.68 -17.83 23.11
N SER A 454 -7.75 -18.54 24.25
CA SER A 454 -8.94 -18.54 25.12
C SER A 454 -9.19 -17.19 25.83
N SER A 455 -8.29 -16.21 25.67
CA SER A 455 -8.29 -14.93 26.39
C SER A 455 -8.27 -15.07 27.92
N SER A 456 -7.86 -16.21 28.47
CA SER A 456 -7.70 -16.37 29.92
C SER A 456 -6.48 -15.60 30.43
N LEU A 457 -5.44 -15.55 29.59
CA LEU A 457 -4.18 -14.87 29.81
C LEU A 457 -3.97 -13.79 28.74
N LEU A 458 -3.68 -12.56 29.17
CA LEU A 458 -3.66 -11.38 28.30
C LEU A 458 -2.27 -10.68 28.34
N PRO A 459 -1.52 -10.65 27.23
CA PRO A 459 -0.26 -9.91 27.11
C PRO A 459 -0.54 -8.47 26.66
N PHE A 460 -0.37 -7.50 27.56
CA PHE A 460 -0.48 -6.07 27.23
C PHE A 460 0.88 -5.40 27.12
N LEU A 461 0.96 -4.39 26.26
CA LEU A 461 2.19 -3.62 26.06
C LEU A 461 2.49 -2.74 27.28
N ARG A 462 3.73 -2.83 27.75
CA ARG A 462 4.32 -1.95 28.77
C ARG A 462 4.78 -0.62 28.20
N GLY A 463 5.19 -0.62 26.92
CA GLY A 463 5.77 0.51 26.21
C GLY A 463 5.75 0.30 24.69
N PRO A 464 6.39 1.19 23.91
CA PRO A 464 6.52 1.02 22.48
C PRO A 464 7.41 -0.19 22.13
N ALA A 465 7.15 -0.79 20.97
CA ALA A 465 7.95 -1.86 20.41
C ALA A 465 9.21 -1.33 19.71
N GLU A 466 10.20 -2.19 19.56
CA GLU A 466 11.47 -1.93 18.86
C GLU A 466 11.53 -2.81 17.61
N ALA A 467 11.89 -2.23 16.46
CA ALA A 467 12.08 -2.96 15.21
C ALA A 467 13.41 -3.74 15.25
N VAL A 468 13.42 -4.98 14.76
CA VAL A 468 14.55 -5.91 14.89
C VAL A 468 14.89 -6.53 13.54
N THR A 469 16.18 -6.47 13.15
CA THR A 469 16.71 -7.11 11.93
C THR A 469 16.61 -8.63 12.04
N MET A 470 16.65 -9.35 10.90
CA MET A 470 16.67 -10.82 10.95
C MET A 470 17.88 -11.36 11.71
N ASP A 471 19.09 -10.81 11.51
CA ASP A 471 20.28 -11.22 12.28
C ASP A 471 20.04 -11.15 13.80
N ALA A 472 19.50 -10.03 14.29
CA ALA A 472 19.25 -9.83 15.71
C ALA A 472 18.08 -10.69 16.23
N ILE A 473 17.06 -10.98 15.40
CA ILE A 473 16.02 -11.96 15.73
C ILE A 473 16.65 -13.34 15.98
N LEU A 474 17.60 -13.76 15.13
CA LEU A 474 18.27 -15.06 15.26
C LEU A 474 19.19 -15.12 16.47
N THR A 475 19.93 -14.04 16.75
CA THR A 475 20.74 -13.92 17.97
C THR A 475 19.86 -14.04 19.22
N ILE A 476 18.79 -13.24 19.33
CA ILE A 476 17.89 -13.27 20.48
C ILE A 476 17.18 -14.63 20.62
N LEU A 477 16.76 -15.24 19.51
CA LEU A 477 16.15 -16.57 19.51
C LEU A 477 17.12 -17.64 20.04
N SER A 478 18.39 -17.59 19.60
CA SER A 478 19.45 -18.51 20.04
C SER A 478 19.84 -18.32 21.50
N ASP A 479 19.99 -17.06 21.93
CA ASP A 479 20.45 -16.71 23.29
C ASP A 479 19.45 -17.10 24.39
N HIS A 480 18.19 -17.38 24.02
CA HIS A 480 17.09 -17.67 24.95
C HIS A 480 16.42 -19.04 24.69
N ASP A 481 16.99 -19.91 23.83
CA ASP A 481 16.41 -21.20 23.42
C ASP A 481 14.92 -21.09 23.01
N GLY A 482 14.56 -20.02 22.30
CA GLY A 482 13.17 -19.60 22.12
C GLY A 482 12.29 -20.59 21.33
N VAL A 483 11.03 -20.70 21.72
CA VAL A 483 10.03 -21.55 21.06
C VAL A 483 9.08 -20.70 20.22
N ILE A 484 9.13 -20.85 18.90
CA ILE A 484 8.32 -20.08 17.95
C ILE A 484 6.93 -20.70 17.83
N ILE A 485 5.90 -19.91 18.09
CA ILE A 485 4.49 -20.26 17.88
C ILE A 485 4.02 -19.60 16.59
N ASP A 486 3.73 -20.43 15.57
CA ASP A 486 3.07 -20.01 14.33
C ASP A 486 1.56 -20.30 14.43
N PRO A 487 0.71 -19.27 14.58
CA PRO A 487 -0.73 -19.43 14.74
C PRO A 487 -1.46 -19.93 13.49
N LYS A 488 -0.82 -19.94 12.31
CA LYS A 488 -1.46 -20.27 11.02
C LYS A 488 -2.77 -19.48 10.75
N ASP A 489 -2.82 -18.20 11.14
CA ASP A 489 -3.98 -17.30 11.01
C ASP A 489 -3.74 -16.12 10.02
N ASP A 490 -2.94 -16.40 8.97
CA ASP A 490 -2.38 -15.46 7.98
C ASP A 490 -1.36 -14.44 8.54
N GLY A 491 -1.14 -14.43 9.87
CA GLY A 491 -0.23 -13.54 10.58
C GLY A 491 1.26 -13.94 10.53
N GLU A 492 2.01 -13.46 11.52
CA GLU A 492 3.41 -13.83 11.74
C GLU A 492 3.54 -14.77 12.94
N GLY A 493 4.61 -15.57 12.93
CA GLY A 493 5.02 -16.31 14.12
C GLY A 493 5.49 -15.36 15.23
N TRP A 494 5.49 -15.85 16.46
CA TRP A 494 6.03 -15.13 17.60
C TRP A 494 6.63 -16.07 18.64
N PHE A 495 7.59 -15.57 19.43
CA PHE A 495 8.07 -16.21 20.65
C PHE A 495 8.16 -15.19 21.78
N ASP A 496 8.10 -15.68 23.02
CA ASP A 496 8.29 -14.87 24.22
C ASP A 496 9.65 -15.19 24.86
N TYR A 497 10.27 -14.21 25.51
CA TYR A 497 11.51 -14.35 26.27
C TYR A 497 11.59 -13.30 27.39
N THR A 498 12.64 -13.36 28.22
CA THR A 498 12.86 -12.45 29.36
C THR A 498 14.29 -11.94 29.38
N GLU A 499 14.47 -10.63 29.62
CA GLU A 499 15.78 -10.03 29.88
C GLU A 499 15.84 -9.49 31.31
N THR A 500 17.00 -9.60 31.98
CA THR A 500 17.22 -8.97 33.29
C THR A 500 17.63 -7.51 33.11
N VAL A 501 16.91 -6.59 33.76
CA VAL A 501 17.22 -5.15 33.71
C VAL A 501 18.54 -4.88 34.44
N THR A 502 19.50 -4.26 33.75
CA THR A 502 20.82 -3.96 34.31
C THR A 502 20.85 -2.55 34.90
N SER A 503 21.90 -2.22 35.66
CA SER A 503 22.16 -0.85 36.14
C SER A 503 22.43 0.18 35.01
N GLU A 504 22.55 -0.29 33.76
CA GLU A 504 22.78 0.52 32.57
C GLU A 504 21.46 0.72 31.81
N SER A 505 20.73 -0.35 31.48
CA SER A 505 19.41 -0.23 30.84
C SER A 505 18.36 0.44 31.73
N ALA A 506 18.50 0.35 33.07
CA ALA A 506 17.74 1.12 34.05
C ALA A 506 17.90 2.66 33.94
N LYS A 507 18.96 3.16 33.29
CA LYS A 507 19.14 4.60 33.01
C LYS A 507 18.51 5.01 31.69
N GLY A 508 18.24 4.05 30.81
CA GLY A 508 17.61 4.24 29.51
C GLY A 508 16.09 3.99 29.52
N LYS A 509 15.47 4.21 28.37
CA LYS A 509 14.04 3.87 28.15
C LYS A 509 13.80 2.36 28.09
N GLU A 510 14.84 1.58 27.77
CA GLU A 510 14.86 0.12 27.68
C GLU A 510 14.30 -0.58 28.93
N SER A 511 14.52 -0.01 30.11
CA SER A 511 13.94 -0.54 31.36
C SER A 511 12.42 -0.51 31.43
N GLN A 512 11.74 0.29 30.61
CA GLN A 512 10.28 0.49 30.65
C GLN A 512 9.75 0.77 32.08
N GLY A 513 10.55 1.46 32.92
CA GLY A 513 10.22 1.78 34.31
C GLY A 513 10.39 0.64 35.33
N LEU A 514 11.13 -0.41 34.99
CA LEU A 514 11.61 -1.44 35.92
C LEU A 514 12.90 -1.02 36.64
N LYS A 515 13.23 -1.72 37.72
CA LYS A 515 14.47 -1.51 38.50
C LYS A 515 15.56 -2.48 38.05
N PRO A 516 16.85 -2.16 38.29
CA PRO A 516 17.92 -3.13 38.15
C PRO A 516 17.63 -4.41 38.93
N GLY A 517 17.73 -5.56 38.27
CA GLY A 517 17.44 -6.89 38.82
C GLY A 517 16.00 -7.38 38.60
N ASP A 518 15.07 -6.55 38.14
CA ASP A 518 13.75 -7.01 37.69
C ASP A 518 13.86 -7.65 36.28
N GLU A 519 12.92 -8.54 35.94
CA GLU A 519 12.78 -9.09 34.59
C GLU A 519 11.83 -8.24 33.72
N ILE A 520 12.22 -7.99 32.46
CA ILE A 520 11.33 -7.51 31.42
C ILE A 520 10.91 -8.67 30.51
N TYR A 521 9.60 -8.82 30.29
CA TYR A 521 9.03 -9.82 29.39
C TYR A 521 8.90 -9.21 28.00
N TRP A 522 9.36 -9.95 26.99
CA TRP A 522 9.32 -9.54 25.60
C TRP A 522 8.52 -10.54 24.77
N ARG A 523 7.75 -10.04 23.81
CA ARG A 523 7.19 -10.81 22.70
C ARG A 523 7.84 -10.37 21.39
N MET A 524 8.53 -11.28 20.72
CA MET A 524 9.08 -11.07 19.39
C MET A 524 8.08 -11.56 18.34
N TYR A 525 7.63 -10.70 17.42
CA TYR A 525 7.00 -11.12 16.17
C TYR A 525 8.05 -11.17 15.06
N LEU A 526 8.07 -12.26 14.28
CA LEU A 526 9.06 -12.51 13.24
C LEU A 526 8.45 -13.13 11.97
N PRO A 527 8.92 -12.73 10.77
CA PRO A 527 8.53 -13.39 9.53
C PRO A 527 9.13 -14.80 9.44
N LEU A 528 8.31 -15.76 9.00
CA LEU A 528 8.70 -17.14 8.74
C LEU A 528 8.63 -17.44 7.23
N PRO A 529 9.32 -18.50 6.72
CA PRO A 529 9.21 -18.93 5.33
C PRO A 529 7.76 -19.12 4.88
N SER A 530 6.96 -19.80 5.70
CA SER A 530 5.51 -19.99 5.52
C SER A 530 4.78 -18.66 5.31
N THR A 531 5.09 -17.66 6.14
CA THR A 531 4.43 -16.35 6.07
C THR A 531 4.81 -15.57 4.81
N THR A 532 6.05 -15.72 4.31
CA THR A 532 6.45 -15.14 3.02
C THR A 532 5.64 -15.77 1.88
N GLN A 533 5.50 -17.09 1.87
CA GLN A 533 4.69 -17.81 0.89
C GLN A 533 3.21 -17.38 0.96
N THR A 534 2.59 -17.36 2.13
CA THR A 534 1.18 -16.92 2.29
C THR A 534 0.94 -15.46 1.88
N ARG A 535 1.95 -14.58 1.97
CA ARG A 535 1.85 -13.21 1.44
C ARG A 535 1.91 -13.14 -0.08
N LEU A 536 2.60 -14.08 -0.74
CA LEU A 536 2.63 -14.22 -2.20
C LEU A 536 1.34 -14.86 -2.72
N GLU A 537 0.86 -15.92 -2.06
CA GLU A 537 -0.43 -16.58 -2.35
C GLU A 537 -1.62 -15.61 -2.23
N ALA A 538 -1.54 -14.60 -1.34
CA ALA A 538 -2.55 -13.55 -1.23
C ALA A 538 -2.63 -12.59 -2.44
N LEU A 539 -1.64 -12.63 -3.35
CA LEU A 539 -1.63 -11.91 -4.63
C LEU A 539 -2.18 -12.75 -5.80
N GLU A 540 -2.53 -14.01 -5.54
CA GLU A 540 -3.10 -14.97 -6.50
C GLU A 540 -4.63 -15.07 -6.37
N GLY A 541 -5.24 -16.03 -7.07
CA GLY A 541 -6.69 -16.29 -7.01
C GLY A 541 -7.51 -15.07 -7.45
N ASP A 542 -8.40 -14.60 -6.58
CA ASP A 542 -9.27 -13.42 -6.81
C ASP A 542 -8.48 -12.12 -7.12
N ASN A 543 -7.18 -12.08 -6.79
CA ASN A 543 -6.30 -10.93 -7.02
C ASN A 543 -5.38 -11.08 -8.27
N GLU A 544 -5.35 -12.25 -8.91
CA GLU A 544 -4.38 -12.57 -9.98
C GLU A 544 -4.53 -11.64 -11.20
N ASP A 545 -5.75 -11.22 -11.54
CA ASP A 545 -6.04 -10.29 -12.64
C ASP A 545 -5.32 -8.92 -12.50
N VAL A 546 -5.01 -8.52 -11.26
CA VAL A 546 -4.27 -7.28 -10.97
C VAL A 546 -2.77 -7.45 -11.25
N GLY A 547 -2.24 -8.67 -11.26
CA GLY A 547 -0.83 -8.94 -11.52
C GLY A 547 0.12 -8.26 -10.52
N ALA A 548 -0.29 -8.14 -9.26
CA ALA A 548 0.44 -7.38 -8.25
C ALA A 548 1.85 -7.96 -8.00
N GLY A 549 2.83 -7.07 -7.94
CA GLY A 549 4.21 -7.33 -7.51
C GLY A 549 4.42 -7.06 -6.02
N VAL A 550 5.68 -6.97 -5.62
CA VAL A 550 6.10 -6.81 -4.22
C VAL A 550 7.13 -5.70 -4.06
N SER A 551 7.13 -5.04 -2.90
CA SER A 551 8.21 -4.12 -2.50
C SER A 551 8.79 -4.50 -1.13
N LEU A 552 10.11 -4.69 -1.06
CA LEU A 552 10.79 -5.24 0.11
C LEU A 552 11.41 -4.12 0.96
N TRP A 553 10.93 -3.95 2.19
CA TRP A 553 11.45 -2.96 3.13
C TRP A 553 12.11 -3.62 4.35
N GLU A 554 13.44 -3.68 4.46
CA GLU A 554 14.45 -3.34 3.43
C GLU A 554 15.59 -4.38 3.47
N LEU A 555 16.38 -4.50 2.39
CA LEU A 555 17.26 -5.67 2.23
C LEU A 555 18.43 -5.76 3.21
N GLY A 556 18.86 -4.64 3.81
CA GLY A 556 19.88 -4.67 4.86
C GLY A 556 19.41 -5.26 6.19
N GLN A 557 18.10 -5.39 6.40
CA GLN A 557 17.48 -6.10 7.55
C GLN A 557 17.21 -7.58 7.26
N ALA A 558 17.18 -7.98 5.98
CA ALA A 558 16.80 -9.31 5.54
C ALA A 558 17.88 -10.37 5.82
N ASN A 559 17.46 -11.64 5.78
CA ASN A 559 18.34 -12.78 5.49
C ASN A 559 17.84 -13.51 4.23
N GLY A 560 18.68 -14.37 3.64
CA GLY A 560 18.33 -15.11 2.42
C GLY A 560 17.06 -15.97 2.56
N MET A 561 16.76 -16.44 3.77
CA MET A 561 15.53 -17.19 4.07
C MET A 561 14.26 -16.40 3.71
N LEU A 562 14.21 -15.08 3.89
CA LEU A 562 13.03 -14.29 3.51
C LEU A 562 12.87 -14.10 1.99
N LEU A 563 13.91 -14.38 1.21
CA LEU A 563 13.94 -14.21 -0.24
C LEU A 563 13.71 -15.52 -1.02
N HIS A 564 13.66 -16.67 -0.33
CA HIS A 564 13.62 -18.00 -0.95
C HIS A 564 12.46 -18.17 -1.96
N ALA A 565 11.27 -17.65 -1.64
CA ALA A 565 10.04 -17.81 -2.43
C ALA A 565 9.86 -16.78 -3.57
N LEU A 566 10.75 -15.79 -3.68
CA LEU A 566 10.74 -14.77 -4.74
C LEU A 566 11.39 -15.29 -6.03
#